data_AF-A0A090QP43-F1
#
_entry.id   AF-A0A090QP43-F1
#
_cell.length_a   1.000
_cell.length_b   1.000
_cell.length_c   1.000
_cell.angle_alpha   90.00
_cell.angle_beta   90.00
_cell.angle_gamma   90.00
#
_symmetry.space_group_name_H-M   'P 1'
#
loop_
_entity.id
_entity.type
_entity.pdbx_description
1 polymer ?
#
loop_
_entity_poly.entity_id
_entity_poly.type
_entity_poly.pdbx_seq_one_letter_code
_entity_poly.pdbx_strand_id
1 'polypeptide(L)'
;MNALQSGQNLVIDKNTFDVNVMIHAGAVDLNDIDVSAYLLASNKKVRSDADFIFYNQPTSEANAVSLKAIDGGFAFTFDVSRMPADVTSVPITVAIHSSHAFSDVSNVTISVDNLFSFTPNNQSMSEKALILGEVYKHNDKWKFKASGMGFYGGLGPLAINYGVDVAGDPTEQPATTSVSLEKKIADNAPRLINLAKAATVSLEKNNLTQIKARVGFVLDCSGSMTRQFSSGHVQSVLDRIAVLATQFDDDMALDLWAFANKCKKCRM
;
A
#
# COMPACT_ATOMS: atom_id res chain seq x y z
N MET A 1 2.36 25.55 -22.96
CA MET A 1 2.36 24.15 -22.50
C MET A 1 0.94 23.64 -22.70
N ASN A 2 0.76 22.56 -23.48
CA ASN A 2 -0.58 22.07 -23.79
C ASN A 2 -1.12 21.21 -22.64
N ALA A 3 -2.32 21.52 -22.13
CA ALA A 3 -2.96 20.71 -21.11
C ALA A 3 -3.68 19.52 -21.75
N LEU A 4 -3.36 18.30 -21.31
CA LEU A 4 -4.05 17.08 -21.73
C LEU A 4 -5.29 16.83 -20.88
N GLN A 5 -6.25 16.11 -21.45
CA GLN A 5 -7.37 15.51 -20.72
C GLN A 5 -7.10 14.02 -20.48
N SER A 6 -7.80 13.43 -19.50
CA SER A 6 -7.72 11.98 -19.25
C SER A 6 -8.00 11.18 -20.53
N GLY A 7 -7.16 10.18 -20.81
CA GLY A 7 -7.21 9.34 -22.00
C GLY A 7 -6.52 9.92 -23.25
N GLN A 8 -6.20 11.22 -23.27
CA GLN A 8 -5.46 11.81 -24.38
C GLN A 8 -4.00 11.33 -24.41
N ASN A 9 -3.44 11.29 -25.62
CA ASN A 9 -2.06 10.88 -25.83
C ASN A 9 -1.34 11.80 -26.82
N LEU A 10 -0.02 11.88 -26.67
CA LEU A 10 0.87 12.66 -27.53
C LEU A 10 2.10 11.83 -27.89
N VAL A 11 2.64 12.06 -29.08
CA VAL A 11 3.95 11.52 -29.50
C VAL A 11 5.07 12.31 -28.83
N ILE A 12 6.11 11.61 -28.39
CA ILE A 12 7.35 12.18 -27.87
C ILE A 12 8.42 11.98 -28.95
N ASP A 13 8.76 13.05 -29.67
CA ASP A 13 9.71 13.00 -30.78
C ASP A 13 11.14 13.30 -30.33
N LYS A 14 11.57 12.62 -29.25
CA LYS A 14 12.89 12.76 -28.63
C LYS A 14 13.35 11.43 -28.06
N ASN A 15 14.65 11.17 -28.11
CA ASN A 15 15.25 10.00 -27.47
C ASN A 15 15.45 10.19 -25.97
N THR A 16 15.65 11.43 -25.52
CA THR A 16 15.83 11.78 -24.12
C THR A 16 14.86 12.89 -23.74
N PHE A 17 14.13 12.71 -22.65
CA PHE A 17 13.13 13.66 -22.16
C PHE A 17 12.87 13.45 -20.67
N ASP A 18 12.42 14.51 -20.00
CA ASP A 18 12.03 14.45 -18.59
C ASP A 18 10.51 14.34 -18.45
N VAL A 19 10.07 13.54 -17.46
CA VAL A 19 8.69 13.48 -16.98
C VAL A 19 8.67 13.97 -15.54
N ASN A 20 8.16 15.18 -15.33
CA ASN A 20 8.14 15.81 -14.01
C ASN A 20 6.79 15.61 -13.33
N VAL A 21 6.80 15.30 -12.05
CA VAL A 21 5.62 15.17 -11.19
C VAL A 21 5.72 16.23 -10.10
N MET A 22 4.91 17.28 -10.22
CA MET A 22 4.83 18.38 -9.26
C MET A 22 3.69 18.12 -8.30
N ILE A 23 3.95 18.26 -7.00
CA ILE A 23 2.98 17.93 -5.95
C ILE A 23 2.80 19.14 -5.03
N HIS A 24 1.56 19.59 -4.93
CA HIS A 24 1.11 20.52 -3.91
C HIS A 24 0.34 19.71 -2.85
N ALA A 25 1.05 19.30 -1.80
CA ALA A 25 0.56 18.28 -0.86
C ALA A 25 -0.65 18.71 -0.02
N GLY A 26 -0.85 20.01 0.19
CA GLY A 26 -2.01 20.51 0.94
C GLY A 26 -1.96 20.08 2.40
N ALA A 27 -2.90 19.22 2.81
CA ALA A 27 -2.97 18.68 4.17
C ALA A 27 -2.06 17.47 4.40
N VAL A 28 -1.48 16.90 3.34
CA VAL A 28 -0.60 15.73 3.39
C VAL A 28 0.87 16.18 3.55
N ASP A 29 1.68 15.41 4.29
CA ASP A 29 3.14 15.62 4.31
C ASP A 29 3.75 15.13 2.98
N LEU A 30 4.65 15.91 2.38
CA LEU A 30 5.35 15.49 1.16
C LEU A 30 6.19 14.22 1.37
N ASN A 31 6.65 13.96 2.60
CA ASN A 31 7.40 12.75 2.94
C ASN A 31 6.52 11.49 2.94
N ASP A 32 5.20 11.64 3.03
CA ASP A 32 4.26 10.52 2.93
C ASP A 32 3.90 10.21 1.47
N ILE A 33 4.47 10.91 0.49
CA ILE A 33 4.14 10.77 -0.92
C ILE A 33 5.30 10.13 -1.68
N ASP A 34 5.05 8.93 -2.18
CA ASP A 34 5.97 8.20 -3.02
C ASP A 34 5.60 8.34 -4.50
N VAL A 35 6.60 8.54 -5.36
CA VAL A 35 6.45 8.43 -6.80
C VAL A 35 7.18 7.19 -7.32
N SER A 36 6.63 6.55 -8.34
CA SER A 36 7.26 5.38 -8.93
C SER A 36 7.00 5.26 -10.42
N ALA A 37 7.87 4.52 -11.10
CA ALA A 37 7.71 4.10 -12.49
C ALA A 37 7.97 2.60 -12.61
N TYR A 38 7.22 1.92 -13.48
CA TYR A 38 7.33 0.47 -13.69
C TYR A 38 7.64 0.18 -15.15
N LEU A 39 8.78 -0.42 -15.48
CA LEU A 39 9.10 -0.78 -16.85
C LEU A 39 8.41 -2.11 -17.18
N LEU A 40 7.34 -2.05 -17.98
CA LEU A 40 6.47 -3.20 -18.24
C LEU A 40 6.75 -3.83 -19.60
N ALA A 41 6.85 -5.15 -19.61
CA ALA A 41 6.82 -5.95 -20.83
C ALA A 41 5.41 -6.01 -21.45
N SER A 42 5.27 -6.72 -22.57
CA SER A 42 4.00 -6.85 -23.31
C SER A 42 2.86 -7.48 -22.50
N ASN A 43 3.19 -8.28 -21.48
CA ASN A 43 2.25 -8.87 -20.52
C ASN A 43 1.80 -7.88 -19.42
N LYS A 44 2.19 -6.60 -19.49
CA LYS A 44 1.92 -5.56 -18.48
C LYS A 44 2.50 -5.87 -17.10
N LYS A 45 3.59 -6.64 -17.05
CA LYS A 45 4.36 -6.92 -15.84
C LYS A 45 5.81 -6.47 -15.98
N VAL A 46 6.45 -6.16 -14.86
CA VAL A 46 7.91 -5.98 -14.79
C VAL A 46 8.62 -7.28 -15.13
N ARG A 47 9.86 -7.20 -15.61
CA ARG A 47 10.65 -8.39 -15.96
C ARG A 47 11.46 -8.89 -14.76
N SER A 48 11.83 -7.97 -13.87
CA SER A 48 12.50 -8.19 -12.60
C SER A 48 12.25 -6.99 -11.69
N ASP A 49 12.66 -7.07 -10.43
CA ASP A 49 12.55 -5.94 -9.50
C ASP A 49 13.35 -4.72 -9.95
N ALA A 50 14.37 -4.89 -10.81
CA ALA A 50 15.16 -3.81 -11.40
C ALA A 50 14.36 -2.87 -12.32
N ASP A 51 13.18 -3.32 -12.78
CA ASP A 51 12.25 -2.53 -13.60
C ASP A 51 11.28 -1.69 -12.75
N PHE A 52 11.37 -1.75 -11.42
CA PHE A 52 10.61 -0.90 -10.51
C PHE A 52 11.47 0.27 -10.02
N ILE A 53 11.14 1.47 -10.45
CA ILE A 53 11.91 2.69 -10.16
C ILE A 53 11.18 3.50 -9.09
N PHE A 54 11.85 3.72 -7.96
CA PHE A 54 11.35 4.43 -6.79
C PHE A 54 12.53 4.96 -5.97
N TYR A 55 12.28 5.60 -4.82
CA TYR A 55 13.34 6.30 -4.07
C TYR A 55 14.53 5.40 -3.67
N ASN A 56 14.31 4.12 -3.34
CA ASN A 56 15.38 3.19 -2.95
C ASN A 56 16.06 2.51 -4.15
N GLN A 57 15.46 2.60 -5.34
CA GLN A 57 16.02 2.13 -6.59
C GLN A 57 15.78 3.19 -7.68
N PRO A 58 16.56 4.29 -7.66
CA PRO A 58 16.27 5.46 -8.48
C PRO A 58 16.63 5.27 -9.95
N THR A 59 17.25 4.16 -10.37
CA THR A 59 17.74 3.96 -11.74
C THR A 59 17.49 2.54 -12.23
N SER A 60 17.07 2.39 -13.49
CA SER A 60 16.98 1.07 -14.13
C SER A 60 18.36 0.53 -14.54
N GLU A 61 18.50 -0.79 -14.72
CA GLU A 61 19.77 -1.45 -15.10
C GLU A 61 20.46 -0.84 -16.33
N ALA A 62 19.67 -0.45 -17.34
CA ALA A 62 20.18 0.16 -18.58
C ALA A 62 20.32 1.70 -18.49
N ASN A 63 20.08 2.30 -17.33
CA ASN A 63 19.93 3.75 -17.16
C ASN A 63 18.92 4.35 -18.16
N ALA A 64 17.90 3.58 -18.54
CA ALA A 64 16.85 4.01 -19.47
C ALA A 64 15.82 4.90 -18.77
N VAL A 65 15.64 4.73 -17.46
CA VAL A 65 14.79 5.57 -16.62
C VAL A 65 15.54 5.85 -15.32
N SER A 66 15.59 7.11 -14.90
CA SER A 66 16.14 7.52 -13.62
C SER A 66 15.23 8.52 -12.90
N LEU A 67 15.09 8.39 -11.60
CA LEU A 67 14.31 9.24 -10.71
C LEU A 67 15.23 10.17 -9.91
N LYS A 68 14.87 11.45 -9.83
CA LYS A 68 15.44 12.39 -8.85
C LYS A 68 14.35 13.23 -8.18
N ALA A 69 14.61 13.66 -6.95
CA ALA A 69 13.85 14.74 -6.35
C ALA A 69 14.21 16.08 -7.01
N ILE A 70 13.21 16.94 -7.16
CA ILE A 70 13.34 18.34 -7.61
C ILE A 70 12.61 19.25 -6.64
N ASP A 71 12.82 20.56 -6.76
CA ASP A 71 12.05 21.52 -5.98
C ASP A 71 10.55 21.37 -6.30
N GLY A 72 9.74 21.12 -5.26
CA GLY A 72 8.29 20.92 -5.38
C GLY A 72 7.83 19.59 -6.00
N GLY A 73 8.72 18.61 -6.20
CA GLY A 73 8.30 17.32 -6.76
C GLY A 73 9.42 16.37 -7.16
N PHE A 74 9.20 15.62 -8.25
CA PHE A 74 10.10 14.59 -8.73
C PHE A 74 10.25 14.64 -10.25
N ALA A 75 11.39 14.20 -10.76
CA ALA A 75 11.65 14.09 -12.19
C ALA A 75 12.11 12.68 -12.55
N PHE A 76 11.45 12.08 -13.53
CA PHE A 76 11.90 10.87 -14.20
C PHE A 76 12.57 11.27 -15.52
N THR A 77 13.87 11.04 -15.67
CA THR A 77 14.57 11.21 -16.94
C THR A 77 14.51 9.90 -17.72
N PHE A 78 13.98 9.96 -18.93
CA PHE A 78 13.90 8.83 -19.86
C PHE A 78 14.99 8.95 -20.93
N ASP A 79 15.63 7.83 -21.23
CA ASP A 79 16.41 7.63 -22.45
C ASP A 79 15.89 6.39 -23.18
N VAL A 80 15.01 6.62 -24.16
CA VAL A 80 14.37 5.54 -24.89
C VAL A 80 15.30 4.80 -25.84
N SER A 81 16.49 5.34 -26.14
CA SER A 81 17.52 4.64 -26.91
C SER A 81 18.21 3.53 -26.11
N ARG A 82 18.21 3.65 -24.79
CA ARG A 82 18.69 2.62 -23.84
C ARG A 82 17.58 1.70 -23.35
N MET A 83 16.33 1.94 -23.75
CA MET A 83 15.20 1.13 -23.29
C MET A 83 15.33 -0.30 -23.82
N PRO A 84 15.25 -1.32 -22.94
CA PRO A 84 15.23 -2.72 -23.38
C PRO A 84 14.07 -2.99 -24.36
N ALA A 85 14.32 -3.83 -25.36
CA ALA A 85 13.41 -4.02 -26.50
C ALA A 85 12.06 -4.68 -26.14
N ASP A 86 12.04 -5.40 -25.03
CA ASP A 86 10.88 -6.07 -24.44
C ASP A 86 9.99 -5.12 -23.61
N VAL A 87 10.49 -3.94 -23.21
CA VAL A 87 9.69 -2.92 -22.51
C VAL A 87 8.77 -2.22 -23.50
N THR A 88 7.48 -2.24 -23.20
CA THR A 88 6.42 -1.69 -24.07
C THR A 88 5.69 -0.50 -23.45
N SER A 89 5.70 -0.37 -22.12
CA SER A 89 5.08 0.75 -21.42
C SER A 89 5.70 1.00 -20.05
N VAL A 90 5.66 2.25 -19.60
CA VAL A 90 6.17 2.72 -18.33
C VAL A 90 5.11 3.63 -17.67
N PRO A 91 4.17 3.07 -16.88
CA PRO A 91 3.27 3.89 -16.05
C PRO A 91 4.05 4.65 -14.98
N ILE A 92 3.64 5.89 -14.73
CA ILE A 92 4.11 6.75 -13.64
C ILE A 92 2.98 6.88 -12.62
N THR A 93 3.30 6.58 -11.37
CA THR A 93 2.32 6.48 -10.28
C THR A 93 2.75 7.30 -9.08
N VAL A 94 1.76 7.70 -8.28
CA VAL A 94 1.95 8.34 -6.99
C VAL A 94 1.18 7.55 -5.95
N ALA A 95 1.75 7.34 -4.77
CA ALA A 95 1.10 6.68 -3.64
C ALA A 95 1.28 7.51 -2.36
N ILE A 96 0.29 7.43 -1.47
CA ILE A 96 0.29 8.09 -0.17
C ILE A 96 0.43 7.00 0.91
N HIS A 97 1.41 7.14 1.80
CA HIS A 97 1.72 6.17 2.85
C HIS A 97 1.02 6.47 4.20
N SER A 98 0.37 7.62 4.33
CA SER A 98 -0.37 8.00 5.54
C SER A 98 -1.84 7.57 5.52
N SER A 99 -2.61 8.00 6.51
CA SER A 99 -4.06 7.80 6.58
C SER A 99 -4.84 8.66 5.58
N HIS A 100 -4.18 9.62 4.92
CA HIS A 100 -4.79 10.52 3.94
C HIS A 100 -5.15 9.81 2.63
N ALA A 101 -6.08 10.42 1.89
CA ALA A 101 -6.44 10.03 0.54
C ALA A 101 -6.01 11.09 -0.48
N PHE A 102 -6.07 10.78 -1.77
CA PHE A 102 -5.75 11.76 -2.82
C PHE A 102 -6.67 12.98 -2.83
N SER A 103 -7.85 12.91 -2.22
CA SER A 103 -8.72 14.08 -1.96
C SER A 103 -8.08 15.13 -1.05
N ASP A 104 -7.17 14.74 -0.17
CA ASP A 104 -6.51 15.65 0.79
C ASP A 104 -5.29 16.37 0.17
N VAL A 105 -4.82 15.88 -0.99
CA VAL A 105 -3.76 16.51 -1.77
C VAL A 105 -4.34 17.70 -2.54
N SER A 106 -3.73 18.89 -2.43
CA SER A 106 -4.25 20.07 -3.13
C SER A 106 -4.15 19.92 -4.64
N ASN A 107 -3.01 19.48 -5.15
CA ASN A 107 -2.83 19.25 -6.58
C ASN A 107 -1.67 18.30 -6.87
N VAL A 108 -1.82 17.47 -7.90
CA VAL A 108 -0.72 16.73 -8.51
C VAL A 108 -0.74 17.03 -10.01
N THR A 109 0.41 17.38 -10.57
CA THR A 109 0.54 17.66 -12.01
C THR A 109 1.71 16.87 -12.57
N ILE A 110 1.45 16.12 -13.64
CA ILE A 110 2.51 15.49 -14.44
C ILE A 110 2.77 16.33 -15.68
N SER A 111 4.03 16.49 -16.04
CA SER A 111 4.44 17.12 -17.29
C SER A 111 5.52 16.34 -18.00
N VAL A 112 5.61 16.50 -19.31
CA VAL A 112 6.64 15.85 -20.12
C VAL A 112 7.37 16.92 -20.91
N ASP A 113 8.66 17.05 -20.63
CA ASP A 113 9.62 17.92 -21.32
C ASP A 113 9.15 19.38 -21.48
N ASN A 114 8.33 19.85 -20.53
CA ASN A 114 7.66 21.15 -20.58
C ASN A 114 6.78 21.40 -21.82
N LEU A 115 6.49 20.36 -22.62
CA LEU A 115 5.66 20.42 -23.81
C LEU A 115 4.17 20.39 -23.45
N PHE A 116 3.82 19.49 -22.53
CA PHE A 116 2.45 19.30 -22.08
C PHE A 116 2.38 18.92 -20.60
N SER A 117 1.23 19.16 -20.01
CA SER A 117 0.92 18.81 -18.63
C SER A 117 -0.45 18.13 -18.52
N PHE A 118 -0.63 17.36 -17.46
CA PHE A 118 -1.89 16.79 -17.07
C PHE A 118 -2.05 16.92 -15.56
N THR A 119 -3.21 17.43 -15.15
CA THR A 119 -3.60 17.57 -13.76
C THR A 119 -4.88 16.75 -13.56
N PRO A 120 -4.79 15.55 -12.96
CA PRO A 120 -5.98 14.76 -12.64
C PRO A 120 -6.89 15.51 -11.66
N ASN A 121 -8.20 15.31 -11.79
CA ASN A 121 -9.15 15.75 -10.77
C ASN A 121 -9.12 14.78 -9.60
N ASN A 122 -8.35 15.12 -8.57
CA ASN A 122 -8.13 14.28 -7.39
C ASN A 122 -9.08 14.58 -6.22
N GLN A 123 -9.86 15.66 -6.28
CA GLN A 123 -10.67 16.16 -5.16
C GLN A 123 -11.79 15.20 -4.72
N SER A 124 -12.15 14.22 -5.56
CA SER A 124 -13.17 13.20 -5.27
C SER A 124 -12.56 11.79 -5.12
N MET A 125 -11.23 11.67 -5.07
CA MET A 125 -10.53 10.39 -4.98
C MET A 125 -10.35 9.97 -3.52
N SER A 126 -10.92 8.81 -3.18
CA SER A 126 -10.72 8.17 -1.87
C SER A 126 -9.55 7.19 -1.88
N GLU A 127 -8.94 6.98 -3.04
CA GLU A 127 -7.82 6.11 -3.27
C GLU A 127 -6.52 6.65 -2.66
N LYS A 128 -5.61 5.75 -2.29
CA LYS A 128 -4.26 6.05 -1.78
C LYS A 128 -3.16 5.91 -2.85
N ALA A 129 -3.50 5.44 -4.03
CA ALA A 129 -2.60 5.39 -5.19
C ALA A 129 -3.28 6.01 -6.42
N LEU A 130 -2.47 6.61 -7.30
CA LEU A 130 -2.92 7.30 -8.50
C LEU A 130 -1.96 7.02 -9.65
N ILE A 131 -2.48 6.51 -10.76
CA ILE A 131 -1.75 6.34 -12.01
C ILE A 131 -1.92 7.62 -12.83
N LEU A 132 -0.88 8.44 -12.89
CA LEU A 132 -0.91 9.75 -13.57
C LEU A 132 -0.99 9.59 -15.09
N GLY A 133 -0.22 8.66 -15.63
CA GLY A 133 -0.16 8.36 -17.05
C GLY A 133 0.88 7.29 -17.34
N GLU A 134 1.03 6.96 -18.62
CA GLU A 134 2.01 5.99 -19.08
C GLU A 134 2.78 6.51 -20.30
N VAL A 135 4.10 6.29 -20.30
CA VAL A 135 4.94 6.39 -21.49
C VAL A 135 4.91 5.03 -22.17
N TYR A 136 4.38 4.92 -23.39
CA TYR A 136 4.19 3.64 -24.07
C TYR A 136 4.68 3.68 -25.51
N LYS A 137 5.09 2.52 -26.02
CA LYS A 137 5.53 2.34 -27.40
C LYS A 137 4.36 1.89 -28.27
N HIS A 138 4.13 2.59 -29.39
CA HIS A 138 3.10 2.25 -30.37
C HIS A 138 3.58 2.60 -31.78
N ASN A 139 3.55 1.63 -32.70
CA ASN A 139 4.09 1.76 -34.07
C ASN A 139 5.51 2.36 -34.08
N ASP A 140 6.39 1.78 -33.26
CA ASP A 140 7.79 2.21 -33.08
C ASP A 140 8.01 3.66 -32.63
N LYS A 141 6.97 4.33 -32.16
CA LYS A 141 7.07 5.66 -31.55
C LYS A 141 6.69 5.61 -30.08
N TRP A 142 7.45 6.33 -29.27
CA TRP A 142 7.10 6.56 -27.87
C TRP A 142 6.06 7.67 -27.77
N LYS A 143 5.09 7.43 -26.90
CA LYS A 143 3.95 8.30 -26.67
C LYS A 143 3.69 8.40 -25.17
N PHE A 144 3.19 9.53 -24.72
CA PHE A 144 2.60 9.63 -23.39
C PHE A 144 1.08 9.52 -23.50
N LYS A 145 0.43 8.85 -22.54
CA LYS A 145 -1.02 8.84 -22.37
C LYS A 145 -1.36 9.28 -20.95
N ALA A 146 -2.17 10.33 -20.83
CA ALA A 146 -2.72 10.77 -19.55
C ALA A 146 -3.81 9.79 -19.09
N SER A 147 -3.84 9.45 -17.80
CA SER A 147 -4.85 8.54 -17.22
C SER A 147 -5.58 9.19 -16.06
N GLY A 148 -4.88 9.49 -14.96
CA GLY A 148 -5.50 9.98 -13.73
C GLY A 148 -6.43 8.96 -13.09
N MET A 149 -6.02 7.69 -13.09
CA MET A 149 -6.83 6.59 -12.57
C MET A 149 -6.43 6.27 -11.13
N GLY A 150 -7.37 6.37 -10.19
CA GLY A 150 -7.16 5.95 -8.81
C GLY A 150 -6.96 4.44 -8.69
N PHE A 151 -6.20 4.02 -7.68
CA PHE A 151 -5.93 2.63 -7.39
C PHE A 151 -6.09 2.37 -5.87
N TYR A 152 -6.93 1.39 -5.54
CA TYR A 152 -7.19 1.01 -4.15
C TYR A 152 -6.03 0.20 -3.58
N GLY A 153 -5.62 0.52 -2.36
CA GLY A 153 -4.63 -0.26 -1.60
C GLY A 153 -3.23 0.33 -1.53
N GLY A 154 -2.94 1.46 -2.19
CA GLY A 154 -1.63 2.13 -2.08
C GLY A 154 -0.52 1.43 -2.86
N LEU A 155 0.74 1.65 -2.47
CA LEU A 155 1.92 1.26 -3.24
C LEU A 155 2.10 -0.27 -3.36
N GLY A 156 1.92 -1.03 -2.28
CA GLY A 156 2.15 -2.49 -2.26
C GLY A 156 1.26 -3.25 -3.25
N PRO A 157 -0.07 -3.16 -3.14
CA PRO A 157 -1.00 -3.76 -4.10
C PRO A 157 -0.80 -3.25 -5.54
N LEU A 158 -0.36 -2.00 -5.72
CA LEU A 158 -0.03 -1.45 -7.04
C LEU A 158 1.23 -2.11 -7.64
N ALA A 159 2.27 -2.30 -6.83
CA ALA A 159 3.50 -2.98 -7.24
C ALA A 159 3.25 -4.45 -7.60
N ILE A 160 2.45 -5.17 -6.79
CA ILE A 160 2.00 -6.54 -7.07
C ILE A 160 1.16 -6.58 -8.37
N ASN A 161 0.28 -5.60 -8.58
CA ASN A 161 -0.48 -5.48 -9.83
C ASN A 161 0.42 -5.35 -11.06
N TYR A 162 1.61 -4.75 -10.92
CA TYR A 162 2.63 -4.71 -11.98
C TYR A 162 3.66 -5.84 -11.92
N GLY A 163 3.54 -6.80 -11.00
CA GLY A 163 4.34 -8.02 -10.95
C GLY A 163 5.68 -7.91 -10.22
N VAL A 164 5.85 -6.87 -9.40
CA VAL A 164 7.00 -6.77 -8.49
C VAL A 164 6.87 -7.84 -7.41
N ASP A 165 7.94 -8.58 -7.14
CA ASP A 165 7.97 -9.53 -6.03
C ASP A 165 8.31 -8.78 -4.74
N VAL A 166 7.27 -8.31 -4.06
CA VAL A 166 7.44 -7.69 -2.75
C VAL A 166 7.69 -8.84 -1.76
N ALA A 167 8.96 -9.13 -1.48
CA ALA A 167 9.35 -10.06 -0.41
C ALA A 167 8.57 -9.67 0.86
N GLY A 168 7.66 -10.55 1.26
CA GLY A 168 6.53 -10.19 2.10
C GLY A 168 6.91 -9.55 3.43
N ASP A 169 6.70 -8.25 3.52
CA ASP A 169 5.88 -7.70 4.61
C ASP A 169 4.41 -7.88 4.21
N PRO A 170 3.51 -8.32 5.11
CA PRO A 170 2.11 -8.51 4.78
C PRO A 170 1.47 -7.15 4.54
N THR A 171 1.55 -6.66 3.31
CA THR A 171 0.76 -5.53 2.83
C THR A 171 -0.70 -5.92 2.92
N GLU A 172 -1.46 -5.06 3.60
CA GLU A 172 -2.91 -4.99 3.58
C GLU A 172 -3.45 -5.26 2.18
N GLN A 173 -3.88 -6.51 1.97
CA GLN A 173 -4.81 -6.85 0.93
C GLN A 173 -6.15 -6.22 1.32
N PRO A 174 -6.87 -5.52 0.41
CA PRO A 174 -8.24 -5.13 0.69
C PRO A 174 -9.04 -6.40 1.00
N ALA A 175 -9.44 -6.55 2.26
CA ALA A 175 -10.24 -7.65 2.74
C ALA A 175 -11.64 -7.59 2.11
N THR A 176 -11.84 -8.25 0.97
CA THR A 176 -13.14 -8.81 0.60
C THR A 176 -13.37 -10.13 1.34
N THR A 177 -13.19 -10.13 2.66
CA THR A 177 -13.34 -11.32 3.53
C THR A 177 -14.08 -11.04 4.82
N SER A 178 -14.88 -9.96 4.92
CA SER A 178 -15.84 -9.83 6.04
C SER A 178 -16.75 -11.08 6.13
N VAL A 179 -17.21 -11.59 4.98
CA VAL A 179 -18.15 -12.72 4.94
C VAL A 179 -17.53 -14.08 5.34
N SER A 180 -16.20 -14.24 5.30
CA SER A 180 -15.54 -15.55 5.55
C SER A 180 -15.13 -15.77 7.01
N LEU A 181 -14.77 -14.70 7.72
CA LEU A 181 -14.40 -14.76 9.14
C LEU A 181 -15.63 -14.82 10.04
N GLU A 182 -16.67 -14.03 9.74
CA GLU A 182 -17.95 -14.06 10.46
C GLU A 182 -18.62 -15.43 10.39
N LYS A 183 -18.55 -16.10 9.23
CA LYS A 183 -19.11 -17.44 9.04
C LYS A 183 -18.31 -18.53 9.76
N LYS A 184 -16.97 -18.48 9.72
CA LYS A 184 -16.10 -19.44 10.46
C LYS A 184 -16.14 -19.25 11.98
N ILE A 185 -16.31 -18.02 12.47
CA ILE A 185 -16.45 -17.70 13.90
C ILE A 185 -17.88 -18.02 14.38
N ALA A 186 -18.90 -17.79 13.55
CA ALA A 186 -20.29 -18.16 13.86
C ALA A 186 -20.50 -19.66 14.01
N ASP A 187 -19.83 -20.47 13.18
CA ASP A 187 -19.97 -21.92 13.22
C ASP A 187 -19.25 -22.57 14.43
N ASN A 188 -18.20 -21.95 14.98
CA ASN A 188 -17.37 -22.53 16.05
C ASN A 188 -17.51 -21.86 17.44
N ALA A 189 -17.80 -20.55 17.52
CA ALA A 189 -17.85 -19.82 18.79
C ALA A 189 -18.68 -18.51 18.70
N PRO A 190 -20.02 -18.58 18.71
CA PRO A 190 -20.89 -17.42 18.49
C PRO A 190 -20.78 -16.32 19.56
N ARG A 191 -20.22 -16.63 20.75
CA ARG A 191 -20.02 -15.66 21.83
C ARG A 191 -18.90 -14.64 21.53
N LEU A 192 -17.96 -14.95 20.64
CA LEU A 192 -16.83 -14.07 20.30
C LEU A 192 -17.21 -12.93 19.34
N ILE A 193 -18.31 -13.07 18.60
CA ILE A 193 -18.75 -12.09 17.60
C ILE A 193 -19.12 -10.75 18.25
N ASN A 194 -19.84 -10.80 19.38
CA ASN A 194 -20.24 -9.59 20.10
C ASN A 194 -19.04 -8.91 20.77
N LEU A 195 -18.05 -9.69 21.22
CA LEU A 195 -16.80 -9.17 21.78
C LEU A 195 -15.94 -8.51 20.69
N ALA A 196 -15.86 -9.12 19.50
CA ALA A 196 -15.16 -8.55 18.35
C ALA A 196 -15.72 -7.19 17.94
N LYS A 197 -17.05 -7.09 17.81
CA LYS A 197 -17.72 -5.81 17.50
C LYS A 197 -17.47 -4.75 18.57
N ALA A 198 -17.55 -5.12 19.85
CA ALA A 198 -17.29 -4.19 20.95
C ALA A 198 -15.83 -3.72 20.99
N ALA A 199 -14.88 -4.63 20.72
CA ALA A 199 -13.45 -4.33 20.65
C ALA A 199 -13.16 -3.35 19.50
N THR A 200 -13.70 -3.58 18.30
CA THR A 200 -13.53 -2.69 17.14
C THR A 200 -13.97 -1.26 17.45
N VAL A 201 -15.17 -1.09 18.03
CA VAL A 201 -15.70 0.24 18.43
C VAL A 201 -14.80 0.90 19.49
N SER A 202 -14.23 0.13 20.41
CA SER A 202 -13.30 0.65 21.41
C SER A 202 -11.95 1.05 20.82
N LEU A 203 -11.42 0.32 19.83
CA LEU A 203 -10.16 0.68 19.16
C LEU A 203 -10.31 1.92 18.29
N GLU A 204 -11.43 2.05 17.58
CA GLU A 204 -11.77 3.25 16.79
C GLU A 204 -11.83 4.50 17.68
N LYS A 205 -12.54 4.41 18.82
CA LYS A 205 -12.64 5.54 19.77
C LYS A 205 -11.31 6.01 20.33
N ASN A 206 -10.32 5.12 20.42
CA ASN A 206 -9.00 5.42 20.97
C ASN A 206 -7.93 5.63 19.87
N ASN A 207 -8.32 5.66 18.59
CA ASN A 207 -7.40 5.79 17.44
C ASN A 207 -6.29 4.72 17.42
N LEU A 208 -6.58 3.50 17.89
CA LEU A 208 -5.61 2.40 18.00
C LEU A 208 -5.71 1.41 16.83
N THR A 209 -6.54 1.69 15.82
CA THR A 209 -6.80 0.78 14.69
C THR A 209 -5.63 0.62 13.73
N GLN A 210 -4.65 1.52 13.77
CA GLN A 210 -3.45 1.49 12.93
C GLN A 210 -2.22 1.01 13.71
N ILE A 211 -2.36 0.74 15.02
CA ILE A 211 -1.24 0.32 15.86
C ILE A 211 -1.11 -1.19 15.78
N LYS A 212 0.06 -1.64 15.33
CA LYS A 212 0.46 -3.04 15.38
C LYS A 212 1.24 -3.31 16.65
N ALA A 213 0.80 -4.29 17.44
CA ALA A 213 1.42 -4.62 18.70
C ALA A 213 1.26 -6.11 19.00
N ARG A 214 2.34 -6.72 19.51
CA ARG A 214 2.27 -8.09 20.02
C ARG A 214 1.40 -8.14 21.25
N VAL A 215 0.42 -9.04 21.25
CA VAL A 215 -0.46 -9.24 22.40
C VAL A 215 0.04 -10.43 23.20
N GLY A 216 0.51 -10.14 24.42
CA GLY A 216 0.94 -11.15 25.36
C GLY A 216 -0.08 -11.34 26.47
N PHE A 217 -0.49 -12.59 26.73
CA PHE A 217 -1.29 -12.94 27.89
C PHE A 217 -0.46 -13.74 28.88
N VAL A 218 -0.28 -13.18 30.08
CA VAL A 218 0.41 -13.86 31.18
C VAL A 218 -0.64 -14.39 32.15
N LEU A 219 -0.70 -15.70 32.27
CA LEU A 219 -1.70 -16.42 33.04
C LEU A 219 -1.07 -17.03 34.31
N ASP A 220 -1.63 -16.69 35.46
CA ASP A 220 -1.32 -17.35 36.72
C ASP A 220 -2.09 -18.67 36.82
N CYS A 221 -1.36 -19.77 36.97
CA CYS A 221 -1.88 -21.12 37.15
C CYS A 221 -1.65 -21.65 38.57
N SER A 222 -1.36 -20.77 39.54
CA SER A 222 -1.23 -21.11 40.95
C SER A 222 -2.54 -21.65 41.52
N GLY A 223 -2.44 -22.48 42.57
CA GLY A 223 -3.62 -23.07 43.23
C GLY A 223 -4.60 -22.03 43.82
N SER A 224 -4.15 -20.80 44.07
CA SER A 224 -5.02 -19.69 44.48
C SER A 224 -6.01 -19.25 43.40
N MET A 225 -5.71 -19.53 42.12
CA MET A 225 -6.56 -19.15 40.99
C MET A 225 -7.64 -20.17 40.65
N THR A 226 -7.68 -21.35 41.29
CA THR A 226 -8.58 -22.46 40.94
C THR A 226 -10.05 -22.03 40.80
N ARG A 227 -10.54 -21.16 41.69
CA ARG A 227 -11.92 -20.67 41.62
C ARG A 227 -12.20 -19.79 40.39
N GLN A 228 -11.21 -19.04 39.90
CA GLN A 228 -11.34 -18.18 38.73
C GLN A 228 -11.32 -19.00 37.43
N PHE A 229 -10.56 -20.09 37.39
CA PHE A 229 -10.63 -21.08 36.31
C PHE A 229 -11.97 -21.81 36.30
N SER A 230 -12.40 -22.35 37.44
CA SER A 230 -13.63 -23.15 37.51
C SER A 230 -14.90 -22.33 37.31
N SER A 231 -14.87 -21.02 37.56
CA SER A 231 -16.00 -20.11 37.32
C SER A 231 -16.03 -19.51 35.92
N GLY A 232 -15.02 -19.78 35.08
CA GLY A 232 -14.97 -19.29 33.69
C GLY A 232 -14.54 -17.83 33.54
N HIS A 233 -14.15 -17.13 34.62
CA HIS A 233 -13.66 -15.75 34.54
C HIS A 233 -12.37 -15.66 33.72
N VAL A 234 -11.46 -16.62 33.91
CA VAL A 234 -10.24 -16.71 33.11
C VAL A 234 -10.57 -16.89 31.63
N GLN A 235 -11.54 -17.76 31.30
CA GLN A 235 -11.99 -17.97 29.92
C GLN A 235 -12.56 -16.67 29.33
N SER A 236 -13.41 -15.94 30.08
CA SER A 236 -13.98 -14.68 29.59
C SER A 236 -12.93 -13.59 29.35
N VAL A 237 -11.84 -13.56 30.11
CA VAL A 237 -10.74 -12.62 29.90
C VAL A 237 -9.89 -13.04 28.70
N LEU A 238 -9.58 -14.34 28.61
CA LEU A 238 -8.86 -14.92 27.48
C LEU A 238 -9.60 -14.66 26.16
N ASP A 239 -10.91 -14.87 26.13
CA ASP A 239 -11.75 -14.62 24.96
C ASP A 239 -11.68 -13.16 24.48
N ARG A 240 -11.66 -12.19 25.41
CA ARG A 240 -11.54 -10.76 25.08
C ARG A 240 -10.14 -10.41 24.57
N ILE A 241 -9.11 -10.99 25.18
CA ILE A 241 -7.72 -10.73 24.80
C ILE A 241 -7.39 -11.40 23.47
N ALA A 242 -7.92 -12.60 23.21
CA ALA A 242 -7.80 -13.27 21.92
C ALA A 242 -8.44 -12.43 20.80
N VAL A 243 -9.62 -11.84 21.06
CA VAL A 243 -10.25 -10.89 20.13
C VAL A 243 -9.38 -9.66 19.88
N LEU A 244 -8.73 -9.11 20.91
CA LEU A 244 -7.80 -7.99 20.73
C LEU A 244 -6.54 -8.41 19.97
N ALA A 245 -6.00 -9.61 20.22
CA ALA A 245 -4.85 -10.14 19.47
C ALA A 245 -5.14 -10.24 17.97
N THR A 246 -6.35 -10.66 17.58
CA THR A 246 -6.76 -10.67 16.16
C THR A 246 -6.86 -9.28 15.52
N GLN A 247 -6.88 -8.21 16.32
CA GLN A 247 -6.97 -6.82 15.84
C GLN A 247 -5.62 -6.08 15.89
N PHE A 248 -4.69 -6.50 16.76
CA PHE A 248 -3.39 -5.84 16.96
C PHE A 248 -2.19 -6.61 16.38
N ASP A 249 -2.28 -7.95 16.27
CA ASP A 249 -1.15 -8.81 15.89
C ASP A 249 -1.28 -9.32 14.45
N ASP A 250 -0.16 -9.30 13.73
CA ASP A 250 -0.09 -9.60 12.30
C ASP A 250 -0.08 -11.10 11.99
N ASP A 251 0.34 -11.93 12.95
CA ASP A 251 0.42 -13.39 12.80
C ASP A 251 -0.83 -14.12 13.32
N MET A 252 -1.83 -13.36 13.80
CA MET A 252 -3.05 -13.86 14.44
C MET A 252 -2.78 -14.79 15.62
N ALA A 253 -1.58 -14.76 16.21
CA ALA A 253 -1.20 -15.60 17.33
C ALA A 253 -1.31 -14.83 18.65
N LEU A 254 -1.66 -15.55 19.72
CA LEU A 254 -1.58 -15.02 21.08
C LEU A 254 -0.39 -15.68 21.78
N ASP A 255 0.59 -14.87 22.16
CA ASP A 255 1.67 -15.36 23.01
C ASP A 255 1.13 -15.55 24.44
N LEU A 256 1.04 -16.80 24.90
CA LEU A 256 0.53 -17.17 26.21
C LEU A 256 1.67 -17.64 27.12
N TRP A 257 1.88 -16.96 28.24
CA TRP A 257 2.79 -17.41 29.29
C TRP A 257 2.00 -17.89 30.49
N ALA A 258 2.06 -19.18 30.80
CA ALA A 258 1.51 -19.70 32.03
C ALA A 258 2.63 -19.78 33.08
N PHE A 259 2.41 -19.20 34.27
CA PHE A 259 3.30 -19.37 35.41
C PHE A 259 2.62 -20.11 36.56
N ALA A 260 3.32 -21.10 37.09
CA ALA A 260 3.04 -21.77 38.36
C ALA A 260 4.39 -21.92 39.08
N ASN A 261 4.64 -23.03 39.80
CA ASN A 261 5.98 -23.32 40.36
C ASN A 261 7.09 -23.43 39.28
N LYS A 262 6.73 -23.49 37.99
CA LYS A 262 7.61 -23.34 36.80
C LYS A 262 6.88 -22.54 35.72
N CYS A 263 7.61 -21.79 34.89
CA CYS A 263 7.06 -21.04 33.75
C CYS A 263 7.14 -21.87 32.46
N LYS A 264 6.09 -21.81 31.64
CA LYS A 264 6.07 -22.43 30.30
C LYS A 264 5.43 -21.47 29.29
N LYS A 265 6.14 -21.18 28.20
CA LYS A 265 5.60 -20.43 27.05
C LYS A 265 4.81 -21.40 26.17
N CYS A 266 3.59 -21.01 25.83
CA CYS A 266 2.76 -21.68 24.83
C CYS A 266 2.39 -20.65 23.75
N ARG A 267 2.39 -21.08 22.50
CA ARG A 267 1.88 -20.27 21.38
C ARG A 267 0.57 -20.92 20.96
N MET A 268 -0.51 -20.15 20.97
CA MET A 268 -1.85 -20.58 20.57
C MET A 268 -2.30 -19.79 19.36
#